data_AF-A0A0H3NMH2-F1
#
_entry.id   AF-A0A0H3NMH2-F1
#
_cell.length_a   1.000
_cell.length_b   1.000
_cell.length_c   1.000
_cell.angle_alpha   90.00
_cell.angle_beta   90.00
_cell.angle_gamma   90.00
#
_symmetry.space_group_name_H-M   'P 1'
#
loop_
_entity.id
_entity.type
_entity.pdbx_description
1 polymer ?
#
loop_
_entity_poly.entity_id
_entity_poly.type
_entity_poly.pdbx_seq_one_letter_code
_entity_poly.pdbx_strand_id
1 'polypeptide(L)'
;MGYTNFCTLPYTFRRNGIFYLYFRLSNSRFFKSSLACTEMKRARFLTSRLMFFISLLKLGRIENSQLQTIVRKMRQLTQSDIDDYLLEVQTEIYEEARNTKFEAREASTSGGEPIPIDLAKGFSEFAGGHLEGTFYNGAKPFTNDHITDYFSAQFDVTGMENQLMEASVQYDYFLTQWQDARTAFFSKNLKDYDAIVKSLTPPLASVPVSVVTPALDDSKIENPLTLVEAWRDFVAFTKMLNIVQK
;
A
#
# COMPACT_ATOMS: atom_id res chain seq x y z
N MET A 1 -30.43 -3.75 15.86
CA MET A 1 -30.78 -3.24 14.51
C MET A 1 -30.57 -4.37 13.51
N GLY A 2 -31.65 -4.82 12.87
CA GLY A 2 -31.63 -6.01 12.00
C GLY A 2 -31.02 -5.71 10.63
N TYR A 3 -30.00 -6.49 10.24
CA TYR A 3 -29.49 -6.51 8.88
C TYR A 3 -30.50 -7.26 8.00
N THR A 4 -31.29 -6.53 7.23
CA THR A 4 -32.17 -7.12 6.23
C THR A 4 -31.34 -7.65 5.06
N ASN A 5 -31.11 -8.96 5.06
CA ASN A 5 -30.57 -9.72 3.92
C ASN A 5 -31.60 -9.76 2.78
N PHE A 6 -31.85 -8.64 2.11
CA PHE A 6 -32.60 -8.63 0.84
C PHE A 6 -31.68 -8.86 -0.37
N CYS A 7 -30.64 -9.69 -0.21
CA CYS A 7 -29.90 -10.25 -1.33
C CYS A 7 -30.46 -11.64 -1.63
N THR A 8 -31.13 -11.80 -2.76
CA THR A 8 -31.60 -13.10 -3.28
C THR A 8 -30.46 -14.00 -3.78
N LEU A 9 -29.21 -13.53 -3.68
CA LEU A 9 -28.02 -14.25 -4.10
C LEU A 9 -27.39 -14.98 -2.90
N PRO A 10 -27.16 -16.31 -2.99
CA PRO A 10 -26.61 -17.09 -1.88
C PRO A 10 -25.21 -16.61 -1.51
N TYR A 11 -24.87 -16.65 -0.23
CA TYR A 11 -23.53 -16.28 0.26
C TYR A 11 -23.10 -14.85 -0.06
N THR A 12 -24.05 -13.94 -0.32
CA THR A 12 -23.73 -12.54 -0.58
C THR A 12 -24.47 -11.61 0.36
N PHE A 13 -23.87 -10.45 0.59
CA PHE A 13 -24.54 -9.33 1.22
C PHE A 13 -24.16 -8.03 0.49
N ARG A 14 -25.04 -7.03 0.53
CA ARG A 14 -24.82 -5.73 -0.12
C ARG A 14 -24.64 -4.65 0.94
N ARG A 15 -23.60 -3.83 0.82
CA ARG A 15 -23.35 -2.66 1.68
C ARG A 15 -22.82 -1.51 0.84
N ASN A 16 -23.38 -0.32 1.05
CA ASN A 16 -23.01 0.90 0.33
C ASN A 16 -23.02 0.70 -1.20
N GLY A 17 -24.00 -0.06 -1.71
CA GLY A 17 -24.13 -0.38 -3.13
C GLY A 17 -23.25 -1.53 -3.63
N ILE A 18 -22.20 -1.93 -2.89
CA ILE A 18 -21.22 -2.97 -3.28
C ILE A 18 -21.64 -4.35 -2.76
N PHE A 19 -21.47 -5.37 -3.59
CA PHE A 19 -21.65 -6.77 -3.21
C PHE A 19 -20.39 -7.36 -2.57
N TYR A 20 -20.61 -8.15 -1.52
CA TYR A 20 -19.57 -8.89 -0.82
C TYR A 20 -19.95 -10.37 -0.77
N LEU A 21 -18.96 -11.24 -0.90
CA LEU A 21 -19.09 -12.63 -0.51
C LEU A 21 -19.05 -12.72 1.01
N TYR A 22 -20.06 -13.34 1.61
CA TYR A 22 -20.25 -13.42 3.06
C TYR A 22 -20.92 -14.74 3.48
N PHE A 23 -20.23 -15.52 4.29
CA PHE A 23 -20.77 -16.77 4.84
C PHE A 23 -20.02 -17.21 6.11
N ARG A 24 -20.67 -18.07 6.89
CA ARG A 24 -20.10 -18.63 8.12
C ARG A 24 -19.22 -19.84 7.81
N LEU A 25 -18.06 -19.89 8.46
CA LEU A 25 -17.11 -21.01 8.43
C LEU A 25 -17.45 -22.04 9.50
N SER A 26 -16.89 -23.25 9.38
CA SER A 26 -17.06 -24.34 10.36
C SER A 26 -16.58 -23.98 11.76
N ASN A 27 -15.55 -23.12 11.87
CA ASN A 27 -15.01 -22.60 13.13
C ASN A 27 -15.79 -21.42 13.73
N SER A 28 -17.04 -21.20 13.28
CA SER A 28 -17.91 -20.08 13.69
C SER A 28 -17.41 -18.67 13.35
N ARG A 29 -16.28 -18.50 12.65
CA ARG A 29 -15.87 -17.21 12.09
C ARG A 29 -16.62 -16.93 10.78
N PHE A 30 -16.61 -15.68 10.34
CA PHE A 30 -17.19 -15.28 9.06
C PHE A 30 -16.11 -15.07 8.01
N PHE A 31 -16.33 -15.60 6.81
CA PHE A 31 -15.61 -15.19 5.63
C PHE A 31 -16.27 -13.94 5.06
N LYS A 32 -15.46 -12.94 4.71
CA LYS A 32 -15.92 -11.71 4.03
C LYS A 32 -14.90 -11.31 2.98
N SER A 33 -15.36 -11.07 1.75
CA SER A 33 -14.54 -10.50 0.69
C SER A 33 -15.38 -9.61 -0.23
N SER A 34 -14.84 -8.46 -0.65
CA SER A 34 -15.50 -7.61 -1.64
C SER A 34 -15.53 -8.31 -3.00
N LEU A 35 -16.64 -8.21 -3.72
CA LEU A 35 -16.74 -8.61 -5.13
C LEU A 35 -16.50 -7.43 -6.08
N ALA A 36 -16.22 -6.22 -5.54
CA ALA A 36 -15.97 -4.99 -6.28
C ALA A 36 -16.99 -4.72 -7.41
N CYS A 37 -18.25 -5.08 -7.19
CA CYS A 37 -19.31 -4.85 -8.17
C CYS A 37 -20.57 -4.31 -7.49
N THR A 38 -21.29 -3.48 -8.22
CA THR A 38 -22.57 -2.87 -7.83
C THR A 38 -23.76 -3.47 -8.56
N GLU A 39 -23.50 -4.17 -9.68
CA GLU A 39 -24.50 -4.80 -10.51
C GLU A 39 -24.85 -6.22 -10.04
N MET A 40 -26.16 -6.49 -9.92
CA MET A 40 -26.64 -7.81 -9.51
C MET A 40 -26.26 -8.92 -10.49
N LYS A 41 -26.21 -8.63 -11.80
CA LYS A 41 -25.82 -9.61 -12.84
C LYS A 41 -24.38 -10.07 -12.65
N ARG A 42 -23.45 -9.14 -12.44
CA ARG A 42 -22.03 -9.44 -12.18
C ARG A 42 -21.84 -10.15 -10.85
N ALA A 43 -22.52 -9.69 -9.79
CA ALA A 43 -22.49 -10.37 -8.50
C ALA A 43 -22.99 -11.82 -8.59
N ARG A 44 -24.08 -12.07 -9.33
CA ARG A 44 -24.59 -13.43 -9.59
C ARG A 44 -23.57 -14.28 -10.33
N PHE A 45 -22.98 -13.75 -11.40
CA PHE A 45 -21.97 -14.45 -12.20
C PHE A 45 -20.75 -14.86 -11.34
N LEU A 46 -20.17 -13.92 -10.59
CA LEU A 46 -19.03 -14.18 -9.71
C LEU A 46 -19.39 -15.21 -8.63
N THR A 47 -20.51 -15.03 -7.97
CA THR A 47 -20.96 -15.92 -6.89
C THR A 47 -21.15 -17.35 -7.40
N SER A 48 -21.78 -17.55 -8.56
CA SER A 48 -21.98 -18.87 -9.16
C SER A 48 -20.64 -19.60 -9.42
N ARG A 49 -19.61 -18.89 -9.89
CA ARG A 49 -18.27 -19.47 -10.10
C ARG A 49 -17.56 -19.78 -8.78
N LEU A 50 -17.83 -18.98 -7.75
CA LEU A 50 -17.24 -19.15 -6.42
C LEU A 50 -17.89 -20.29 -5.61
N MET A 51 -19.10 -20.74 -5.94
CA MET A 51 -19.80 -21.81 -5.20
C MET A 51 -18.97 -23.09 -5.06
N PHE A 52 -18.24 -23.48 -6.11
CA PHE A 52 -17.35 -24.64 -6.08
C PHE A 52 -16.24 -24.46 -5.03
N PHE A 53 -15.55 -23.32 -5.04
CA PHE A 53 -14.48 -23.03 -4.10
C PHE A 53 -14.97 -22.85 -2.65
N ILE A 54 -16.16 -22.28 -2.45
CA ILE A 54 -16.80 -22.21 -1.13
C ILE A 54 -17.02 -23.63 -0.57
N SER A 55 -17.41 -24.58 -1.43
CA SER A 55 -17.60 -25.97 -1.04
C SER A 55 -16.26 -26.63 -0.68
N LEU A 56 -15.21 -26.39 -1.47
CA LEU A 56 -13.85 -26.85 -1.14
C LEU A 56 -13.34 -26.30 0.19
N LEU A 57 -13.58 -25.01 0.47
CA LEU A 57 -13.21 -24.38 1.74
C LEU A 57 -13.96 -25.03 2.92
N LYS A 58 -15.27 -25.24 2.78
CA LYS A 58 -16.08 -25.90 3.82
C LYS A 58 -15.65 -27.34 4.09
N LEU A 59 -15.12 -28.03 3.09
CA LEU A 59 -14.56 -29.38 3.20
C LEU A 59 -13.10 -29.39 3.70
N GLY A 60 -12.50 -28.23 3.99
CA GLY A 60 -11.11 -28.12 4.43
C GLY A 60 -10.08 -28.46 3.36
N ARG A 61 -10.44 -28.39 2.07
CA ARG A 61 -9.56 -28.69 0.93
C ARG A 61 -8.74 -27.49 0.47
N ILE A 62 -9.19 -26.28 0.79
CA ILE A 62 -8.47 -25.04 0.58
C ILE A 62 -8.53 -24.19 1.83
N GLU A 63 -7.58 -23.27 1.98
CA GLU A 63 -7.53 -22.31 3.07
C GLU A 63 -8.32 -21.03 2.75
N ASN A 64 -8.60 -20.23 3.79
CA ASN A 64 -9.27 -18.93 3.62
C ASN A 64 -8.46 -17.99 2.73
N SER A 65 -7.13 -17.99 2.87
CA SER A 65 -6.18 -17.23 2.05
C SER A 65 -6.33 -17.57 0.57
N GLN A 66 -6.37 -18.87 0.24
CA GLN A 66 -6.55 -19.36 -1.12
C GLN A 66 -7.89 -18.91 -1.72
N LEU A 67 -9.00 -18.98 -0.94
CA LEU A 67 -10.28 -18.45 -1.41
C LEU A 67 -10.24 -16.94 -1.62
N GLN A 68 -9.59 -16.17 -0.74
CA GLN A 68 -9.41 -14.73 -0.92
C GLN A 68 -8.65 -14.41 -2.21
N THR A 69 -7.55 -15.12 -2.50
CA THR A 69 -6.80 -14.97 -3.76
C THR A 69 -7.68 -15.28 -4.97
N ILE A 70 -8.49 -16.34 -4.92
CA ILE A 70 -9.40 -16.70 -6.01
C ILE A 70 -10.45 -15.59 -6.22
N VAL A 71 -11.06 -15.08 -5.14
CA VAL A 71 -12.02 -13.97 -5.22
C VAL A 71 -11.35 -12.73 -5.81
N ARG A 72 -10.12 -12.41 -5.39
CA ARG A 72 -9.33 -11.28 -5.90
C ARG A 72 -9.10 -11.40 -7.41
N LYS A 73 -8.65 -12.57 -7.88
CA LYS A 73 -8.44 -12.84 -9.32
C LYS A 73 -9.72 -12.78 -10.16
N MET A 74 -10.87 -13.04 -9.56
CA MET A 74 -12.16 -13.01 -10.27
C MET A 74 -12.84 -11.65 -10.27
N ARG A 75 -12.55 -10.77 -9.30
CA ARG A 75 -13.17 -9.44 -9.24
C ARG A 75 -12.44 -8.46 -10.15
N GLN A 76 -13.16 -7.42 -10.57
CA GLN A 76 -12.55 -6.33 -11.33
C GLN A 76 -11.54 -5.57 -10.46
N LEU A 77 -10.47 -5.12 -11.11
CA LEU A 77 -9.62 -4.05 -10.58
C LEU A 77 -10.46 -2.78 -10.35
N THR A 78 -10.20 -2.08 -9.26
CA THR A 78 -10.84 -0.80 -8.95
C THR A 78 -9.83 0.32 -8.85
N GLN A 79 -10.28 1.57 -8.96
CA GLN A 79 -9.41 2.73 -8.78
C GLN A 79 -8.74 2.73 -7.40
N SER A 80 -9.46 2.35 -6.34
CA SER A 80 -8.88 2.23 -4.99
C SER A 80 -7.72 1.23 -4.93
N ASP A 81 -7.77 0.13 -5.69
CA ASP A 81 -6.66 -0.83 -5.73
C ASP A 81 -5.42 -0.24 -6.41
N ILE A 82 -5.61 0.66 -7.38
CA ILE A 82 -4.54 1.39 -8.07
C ILE A 82 -3.99 2.48 -7.16
N ASP A 83 -4.86 3.24 -6.49
CA ASP A 83 -4.47 4.32 -5.58
C ASP A 83 -3.65 3.78 -4.40
N ASP A 84 -4.07 2.66 -3.81
CA ASP A 84 -3.34 1.98 -2.72
C ASP A 84 -1.94 1.56 -3.20
N TYR A 85 -1.83 0.98 -4.40
CA TYR A 85 -0.55 0.60 -4.99
C TYR A 85 0.35 1.81 -5.28
N LEU A 86 -0.20 2.89 -5.85
CA LEU A 86 0.58 4.10 -6.14
C LEU A 86 1.06 4.78 -4.86
N LEU A 87 0.31 4.68 -3.76
CA LEU A 87 0.73 5.17 -2.46
C LEU A 87 1.93 4.37 -1.92
N GLU A 88 1.91 3.04 -2.06
CA GLU A 88 3.05 2.18 -1.71
C GLU A 88 4.29 2.55 -2.53
N VAL A 89 4.13 2.64 -3.86
CA VAL A 89 5.20 3.06 -4.79
C VAL A 89 5.76 4.45 -4.45
N GLN A 90 4.90 5.44 -4.20
CA GLN A 90 5.33 6.78 -3.82
C GLN A 90 6.13 6.75 -2.52
N THR A 91 5.71 5.92 -1.55
CA THR A 91 6.39 5.77 -0.26
C THR A 91 7.79 5.21 -0.45
N GLU A 92 7.94 4.14 -1.22
CA GLU A 92 9.23 3.54 -1.54
C GLU A 92 10.15 4.54 -2.24
N ILE A 93 9.65 5.23 -3.27
CA ILE A 93 10.44 6.22 -4.02
C ILE A 93 10.83 7.43 -3.15
N TYR A 94 9.93 7.88 -2.27
CA TYR A 94 10.23 8.93 -1.31
C TYR A 94 11.36 8.53 -0.35
N GLU A 95 11.33 7.28 0.15
CA GLU A 95 12.39 6.75 1.00
C GLU A 95 13.73 6.69 0.26
N GLU A 96 13.75 6.19 -0.98
CA GLU A 96 14.94 6.17 -1.83
C GLU A 96 15.50 7.57 -2.11
N ALA A 97 14.64 8.54 -2.42
CA ALA A 97 15.04 9.93 -2.64
C ALA A 97 15.61 10.57 -1.36
N ARG A 98 14.99 10.30 -0.21
CA ARG A 98 15.48 10.74 1.10
C ARG A 98 16.81 10.06 1.47
N ASN A 99 17.00 8.82 1.07
CA ASN A 99 18.18 8.02 1.39
C ASN A 99 19.40 8.36 0.53
N THR A 100 19.22 9.06 -0.58
CA THR A 100 20.34 9.52 -1.43
C THR A 100 21.46 10.21 -0.66
N LYS A 101 21.14 11.02 0.35
CA LYS A 101 22.15 11.71 1.17
C LYS A 101 22.93 10.80 2.13
N PHE A 102 22.48 9.56 2.32
CA PHE A 102 23.12 8.57 3.20
C PHE A 102 23.94 7.54 2.42
N GLU A 103 23.72 7.36 1.11
CA GLU A 103 24.35 6.31 0.29
C GLU A 103 25.87 6.20 0.47
N ALA A 104 26.60 7.32 0.40
CA ALA A 104 28.05 7.31 0.55
C ALA A 104 28.49 6.86 1.95
N ARG A 105 27.71 7.22 2.97
CA ARG A 105 27.95 6.84 4.37
C ARG A 105 27.62 5.36 4.60
N GLU A 106 26.56 4.86 3.99
CA GLU A 106 26.16 3.44 4.03
C GLU A 106 27.19 2.54 3.35
N ALA A 107 27.67 2.93 2.15
CA ALA A 107 28.76 2.23 1.47
C ALA A 107 30.01 2.16 2.36
N SER A 108 30.44 3.31 2.90
CA SER A 108 31.61 3.37 3.77
C SER A 108 31.46 2.52 5.04
N THR A 109 30.26 2.46 5.62
CA THR A 109 29.99 1.69 6.86
C THR A 109 29.90 0.19 6.59
N SER A 110 29.44 -0.21 5.40
CA SER A 110 29.38 -1.61 4.97
C SER A 110 30.71 -2.13 4.41
N GLY A 111 31.76 -1.30 4.37
CA GLY A 111 33.08 -1.65 3.83
C GLY A 111 33.17 -1.60 2.30
N GLY A 112 32.17 -0.99 1.64
CA GLY A 112 32.18 -0.70 0.20
C GLY A 112 32.71 0.69 -0.12
N GLU A 113 33.03 0.90 -1.40
CA GLU A 113 33.43 2.22 -1.91
C GLU A 113 32.21 3.01 -2.40
N PRO A 114 32.07 4.29 -2.01
CA PRO A 114 31.02 5.15 -2.54
C PRO A 114 31.11 5.29 -4.07
N ILE A 115 29.95 5.37 -4.72
CA ILE A 115 29.88 5.67 -6.16
C ILE A 115 30.47 7.06 -6.41
N PRO A 116 31.40 7.24 -7.38
CA PRO A 116 31.91 8.55 -7.74
C PRO A 116 30.77 9.53 -8.09
N ILE A 117 30.85 10.76 -7.57
CA ILE A 117 29.78 11.76 -7.70
C ILE A 117 29.41 12.02 -9.16
N ASP A 118 30.40 12.20 -10.04
CA ASP A 118 30.17 12.46 -11.46
C ASP A 118 29.47 11.29 -12.17
N LEU A 119 29.78 10.06 -11.75
CA LEU A 119 29.14 8.85 -12.27
C LEU A 119 27.69 8.74 -11.78
N ALA A 120 27.46 8.94 -10.49
CA ALA A 120 26.12 8.91 -9.91
C ALA A 120 25.21 9.98 -10.54
N LYS A 121 25.75 11.20 -10.73
CA LYS A 121 25.06 12.27 -11.44
C LYS A 121 24.74 11.89 -12.88
N GLY A 122 25.73 11.42 -13.64
CA GLY A 122 25.54 11.05 -15.05
C GLY A 122 24.49 9.95 -15.25
N PHE A 123 24.43 8.96 -14.34
CA PHE A 123 23.37 7.95 -14.36
C PHE A 123 21.99 8.55 -14.09
N SER A 124 21.87 9.44 -13.11
CA SER A 124 20.59 10.08 -12.80
C SER A 124 20.10 11.00 -13.91
N GLU A 125 20.98 11.79 -14.53
CA GLU A 125 20.63 12.62 -15.69
C GLU A 125 20.18 11.77 -16.88
N PHE A 126 20.89 10.66 -17.15
CA PHE A 126 20.52 9.73 -18.22
C PHE A 126 19.15 9.08 -17.96
N ALA A 127 18.93 8.54 -16.76
CA ALA A 127 17.69 7.89 -16.39
C ALA A 127 16.51 8.88 -16.38
N GLY A 128 16.71 10.07 -15.79
CA GLY A 128 15.72 11.15 -15.76
C GLY A 128 15.32 11.61 -17.15
N GLY A 129 16.31 11.86 -18.04
CA GLY A 129 16.04 12.25 -19.42
C GLY A 129 15.31 11.18 -20.23
N HIS A 130 15.57 9.89 -19.97
CA HIS A 130 14.83 8.80 -20.60
C HIS A 130 13.37 8.78 -20.18
N LEU A 131 13.09 8.91 -18.87
CA LEU A 131 11.74 8.94 -18.32
C LEU A 131 10.97 10.19 -18.79
N GLU A 132 11.57 11.37 -18.68
CA GLU A 132 10.95 12.64 -19.06
C GLU A 132 10.56 12.65 -20.55
N GLY A 133 11.41 12.08 -21.41
CA GLY A 133 11.13 11.98 -22.84
C GLY A 133 9.77 11.33 -23.14
N THR A 134 9.38 10.31 -22.36
CA THR A 134 8.12 9.58 -22.55
C THR A 134 6.87 10.44 -22.32
N PHE A 135 6.95 11.46 -21.45
CA PHE A 135 5.82 12.34 -21.15
C PHE A 135 5.41 13.24 -22.32
N TYR A 136 6.36 13.60 -23.19
CA TYR A 136 6.15 14.59 -24.23
C TYR A 136 6.08 14.01 -25.65
N ASN A 137 6.64 12.82 -25.87
CA ASN A 137 6.70 12.20 -27.19
C ASN A 137 5.56 11.19 -27.46
N GLY A 138 4.67 10.96 -26.49
CA GLY A 138 3.57 10.01 -26.60
C GLY A 138 4.01 8.54 -26.61
N ALA A 139 5.26 8.26 -26.25
CA ALA A 139 5.73 6.90 -26.05
C ALA A 139 5.00 6.26 -24.87
N LYS A 140 4.92 4.93 -24.91
CA LYS A 140 4.42 4.13 -23.80
C LYS A 140 5.27 4.42 -22.54
N PRO A 141 4.64 4.64 -21.37
CA PRO A 141 5.36 4.80 -20.11
C PRO A 141 6.28 3.60 -19.84
N PHE A 142 7.44 3.86 -19.26
CA PHE A 142 8.46 2.87 -18.92
C PHE A 142 7.90 1.76 -18.02
N THR A 143 7.07 2.12 -17.04
CA THR A 143 6.47 1.17 -16.08
C THR A 143 5.21 0.47 -16.58
N ASN A 144 4.74 0.74 -17.80
CA ASN A 144 3.42 0.28 -18.23
C ASN A 144 3.27 -1.24 -18.31
N ASP A 145 4.29 -1.94 -18.83
CA ASP A 145 4.27 -3.42 -18.84
C ASP A 145 4.29 -3.97 -17.42
N HIS A 146 5.12 -3.41 -16.55
CA HIS A 146 5.21 -3.82 -15.15
C HIS A 146 3.87 -3.67 -14.41
N ILE A 147 3.22 -2.51 -14.49
CA ILE A 147 1.92 -2.26 -13.86
C ILE A 147 0.83 -3.17 -14.43
N THR A 148 0.80 -3.34 -15.75
CA THR A 148 -0.21 -4.18 -16.40
C THR A 148 -0.06 -5.65 -15.99
N ASP A 149 1.16 -6.16 -15.96
CA ASP A 149 1.46 -7.53 -15.53
C ASP A 149 1.14 -7.72 -14.02
N TYR A 150 1.51 -6.76 -13.19
CA TYR A 150 1.26 -6.79 -11.74
C TYR A 150 -0.25 -6.91 -11.42
N PHE A 151 -1.09 -6.09 -12.07
CA PHE A 151 -2.53 -6.13 -11.82
C PHE A 151 -3.23 -7.28 -12.51
N SER A 152 -2.86 -7.64 -13.75
CA SER A 152 -3.46 -8.76 -14.46
C SER A 152 -3.20 -10.12 -13.79
N ALA A 153 -2.08 -10.24 -13.05
CA ALA A 153 -1.80 -11.42 -12.23
C ALA A 153 -2.77 -11.59 -11.05
N GLN A 154 -3.44 -10.52 -10.63
CA GLN A 154 -4.21 -10.45 -9.38
C GLN A 154 -5.69 -10.14 -9.55
N PHE A 155 -6.10 -9.55 -10.68
CA PHE A 155 -7.45 -9.01 -10.90
C PHE A 155 -7.91 -9.19 -12.35
N ASP A 156 -9.23 -9.05 -12.56
CA ASP A 156 -9.79 -8.80 -13.88
C ASP A 156 -9.59 -7.32 -14.26
N VAL A 157 -8.68 -7.05 -15.20
CA VAL A 157 -8.30 -5.70 -15.66
C VAL A 157 -9.11 -5.21 -16.88
N THR A 158 -10.06 -6.00 -17.36
CA THR A 158 -10.84 -5.67 -18.56
C THR A 158 -11.53 -4.31 -18.40
N GLY A 159 -11.32 -3.38 -19.34
CA GLY A 159 -11.93 -2.05 -19.33
C GLY A 159 -11.25 -1.04 -18.40
N MET A 160 -10.05 -1.36 -17.89
CA MET A 160 -9.23 -0.50 -17.02
C MET A 160 -7.97 0.03 -17.72
N GLU A 161 -7.92 -0.04 -19.06
CA GLU A 161 -6.71 0.26 -19.85
C GLU A 161 -6.23 1.70 -19.64
N ASN A 162 -7.15 2.67 -19.57
CA ASN A 162 -6.83 4.07 -19.33
C ASN A 162 -6.30 4.29 -17.90
N GLN A 163 -6.91 3.65 -16.91
CA GLN A 163 -6.51 3.78 -15.50
C GLN A 163 -5.14 3.15 -15.25
N LEU A 164 -4.85 2.03 -15.89
CA LEU A 164 -3.51 1.41 -15.84
C LEU A 164 -2.48 2.29 -16.55
N MET A 165 -2.83 2.91 -17.68
CA MET A 165 -1.97 3.88 -18.36
C MET A 165 -1.68 5.10 -17.48
N GLU A 166 -2.72 5.70 -16.88
CA GLU A 166 -2.60 6.83 -15.95
C GLU A 166 -1.73 6.47 -14.74
N ALA A 167 -1.92 5.27 -14.16
CA ALA A 167 -1.08 4.77 -13.07
C ALA A 167 0.39 4.64 -13.49
N SER A 168 0.64 4.20 -14.73
CA SER A 168 1.99 4.07 -15.27
C SER A 168 2.66 5.43 -15.43
N VAL A 169 1.92 6.43 -15.93
CA VAL A 169 2.42 7.81 -16.02
C VAL A 169 2.74 8.37 -14.63
N GLN A 170 1.88 8.11 -13.63
CA GLN A 170 2.15 8.57 -12.26
C GLN A 170 3.36 7.88 -11.62
N TYR A 171 3.54 6.58 -11.82
CA TYR A 171 4.74 5.88 -11.37
C TYR A 171 6.00 6.47 -12.04
N ASP A 172 6.01 6.59 -13.37
CA ASP A 172 7.13 7.20 -14.08
C ASP A 172 7.41 8.62 -13.59
N TYR A 173 6.37 9.40 -13.26
CA TYR A 173 6.52 10.74 -12.69
C TYR A 173 7.25 10.73 -11.35
N PHE A 174 6.90 9.81 -10.44
CA PHE A 174 7.64 9.64 -9.18
C PHE A 174 9.10 9.23 -9.42
N LEU A 175 9.36 8.32 -10.37
CA LEU A 175 10.72 7.93 -10.74
C LEU A 175 11.53 9.11 -11.26
N THR A 176 10.95 9.96 -12.12
CA THR A 176 11.59 11.18 -12.62
C THR A 176 11.93 12.12 -11.47
N GLN A 177 11.00 12.38 -10.55
CA GLN A 177 11.27 13.22 -9.38
C GLN A 177 12.42 12.68 -8.51
N TRP A 178 12.53 11.36 -8.37
CA TRP A 178 13.67 10.77 -7.67
C TRP A 178 15.00 10.98 -8.40
N GLN A 179 15.02 10.81 -9.73
CA GLN A 179 16.23 11.10 -10.53
C GLN A 179 16.61 12.58 -10.49
N ASP A 180 15.63 13.49 -10.49
CA ASP A 180 15.86 14.92 -10.34
C ASP A 180 16.45 15.26 -8.96
N ALA A 181 15.92 14.65 -7.90
CA ALA A 181 16.46 14.79 -6.55
C ALA A 181 17.92 14.31 -6.49
N ARG A 182 18.23 13.12 -7.04
CA ARG A 182 19.62 12.62 -7.11
C ARG A 182 20.53 13.57 -7.89
N THR A 183 20.09 14.05 -9.04
CA THR A 183 20.83 15.00 -9.88
C THR A 183 21.13 16.30 -9.14
N ALA A 184 20.14 16.85 -8.42
CA ALA A 184 20.31 18.04 -7.60
C ALA A 184 21.31 17.81 -6.45
N PHE A 185 21.19 16.68 -5.74
CA PHE A 185 22.08 16.31 -4.65
C PHE A 185 23.54 16.20 -5.11
N PHE A 186 23.81 15.43 -6.17
CA PHE A 186 25.18 15.25 -6.69
C PHE A 186 25.72 16.51 -7.37
N SER A 187 24.85 17.42 -7.81
CA SER A 187 25.22 18.78 -8.25
C SER A 187 25.46 19.76 -7.10
N LYS A 188 25.42 19.30 -5.84
CA LYS A 188 25.57 20.11 -4.61
C LYS A 188 24.48 21.18 -4.44
N ASN A 189 23.34 21.00 -5.12
CA ASN A 189 22.17 21.87 -5.01
C ASN A 189 21.19 21.31 -3.97
N LEU A 190 21.54 21.50 -2.69
CA LEU A 190 20.78 20.94 -1.56
C LEU A 190 19.38 21.54 -1.45
N LYS A 191 19.19 22.80 -1.87
CA LYS A 191 17.89 23.47 -1.82
C LYS A 191 16.88 22.79 -2.73
N ASP A 192 17.27 22.50 -3.97
CA ASP A 192 16.37 21.86 -4.93
C ASP A 192 16.17 20.39 -4.58
N TYR A 193 17.22 19.70 -4.10
CA TYR A 193 17.09 18.36 -3.53
C TYR A 193 16.01 18.30 -2.42
N ASP A 194 16.12 19.15 -1.40
CA ASP A 194 15.18 19.17 -0.28
C ASP A 194 13.75 19.54 -0.74
N ALA A 195 13.62 20.43 -1.72
CA ALA A 195 12.33 20.81 -2.30
C ALA A 195 11.66 19.64 -3.03
N ILE A 196 12.41 18.89 -3.83
CA ILE A 196 11.90 17.74 -4.61
C ILE A 196 11.55 16.57 -3.68
N VAL A 197 12.42 16.26 -2.71
CA VAL A 197 12.14 15.21 -1.70
C VAL A 197 10.87 15.57 -0.91
N LYS A 198 10.67 16.84 -0.59
CA LYS A 198 9.45 17.30 0.06
C LYS A 198 8.21 17.14 -0.83
N SER A 199 8.29 17.39 -2.14
CA SER A 199 7.16 17.17 -3.04
C SER A 199 6.81 15.69 -3.22
N LEU A 200 7.78 14.79 -3.06
CA LEU A 200 7.56 13.34 -3.09
C LEU A 200 6.89 12.79 -1.82
N THR A 201 6.77 13.59 -0.75
CA THR A 201 6.24 13.11 0.53
C THR A 201 4.84 12.52 0.34
N PRO A 202 4.62 11.24 0.67
CA PRO A 202 3.31 10.63 0.57
C PRO A 202 2.30 11.40 1.41
N PRO A 203 1.04 11.52 0.95
CA PRO A 203 0.00 12.09 1.80
C PRO A 203 -0.03 11.30 3.10
N LEU A 204 0.02 11.99 4.24
CA LEU A 204 -0.14 11.35 5.54
C LEU A 204 -1.43 10.54 5.48
N ALA A 205 -1.30 9.22 5.56
CA ALA A 205 -2.46 8.36 5.75
C ALA A 205 -3.22 8.96 6.93
N SER A 206 -4.43 9.44 6.69
CA SER A 206 -5.36 9.73 7.76
C SER A 206 -5.72 8.37 8.31
N VAL A 207 -4.85 7.82 9.17
CA VAL A 207 -5.05 6.55 9.84
C VAL A 207 -6.43 6.69 10.50
N PRO A 208 -7.45 5.95 10.05
CA PRO A 208 -8.59 5.77 10.91
C PRO A 208 -8.01 4.98 12.07
N VAL A 209 -7.86 5.63 13.22
CA VAL A 209 -7.52 4.95 14.45
C VAL A 209 -8.65 3.95 14.69
N SER A 210 -8.51 2.74 14.17
CA SER A 210 -9.17 1.58 14.73
C SER A 210 -8.48 1.36 16.05
N VAL A 211 -9.00 2.04 17.08
CA VAL A 211 -8.89 1.55 18.44
C VAL A 211 -9.57 0.19 18.40
N VAL A 212 -8.80 -0.86 18.11
CA VAL A 212 -9.13 -2.19 18.58
C VAL A 212 -9.01 -2.05 20.09
N THR A 213 -10.14 -1.77 20.73
CA THR A 213 -10.27 -1.98 22.17
C THR A 213 -9.96 -3.47 22.37
N PRO A 214 -8.86 -3.84 23.04
CA PRO A 214 -8.76 -5.22 23.47
C PRO A 214 -9.95 -5.44 24.40
N ALA A 215 -10.74 -6.48 24.14
CA ALA A 215 -11.72 -6.95 25.10
C ALA A 215 -10.92 -7.31 26.36
N LEU A 216 -10.92 -6.41 27.34
CA LEU A 216 -10.38 -6.70 28.65
C LEU A 216 -11.34 -7.70 29.29
N ASP A 217 -10.79 -8.85 29.63
CA ASP A 217 -11.42 -9.81 30.52
C ASP A 217 -11.54 -9.12 31.90
N ASP A 218 -12.77 -8.79 32.31
CA ASP A 218 -13.13 -7.98 33.49
C ASP A 218 -12.87 -8.70 34.83
N SER A 219 -11.82 -9.52 34.92
CA SER A 219 -11.51 -10.29 36.13
C SER A 219 -10.04 -10.21 36.56
N LYS A 220 -9.51 -8.99 36.62
CA LYS A 220 -8.50 -8.50 37.59
C LYS A 220 -7.94 -7.16 37.12
N ILE A 221 -8.61 -6.08 37.49
CA ILE A 221 -8.05 -4.73 37.34
C ILE A 221 -7.50 -4.34 38.70
N GLU A 222 -6.20 -4.57 38.92
CA GLU A 222 -5.44 -3.70 39.83
C GLU A 222 -5.39 -2.32 39.17
N ASN A 223 -5.69 -1.29 39.95
CA ASN A 223 -5.93 0.09 39.51
C ASN A 223 -4.98 0.52 38.37
N PRO A 224 -5.49 0.77 37.15
CA PRO A 224 -4.65 1.18 36.04
C PRO A 224 -4.15 2.60 36.35
N LEU A 225 -2.83 2.79 36.28
CA LEU A 225 -2.21 4.10 36.45
C LEU A 225 -2.92 5.12 35.56
N THR A 226 -3.28 6.24 36.16
CA THR A 226 -3.83 7.35 35.39
C THR A 226 -2.76 7.91 34.45
N LEU A 227 -3.20 8.51 33.34
CA LEU A 227 -2.30 9.14 32.35
C LEU A 227 -1.33 10.15 33.00
N VAL A 228 -1.76 10.78 34.10
CA VAL A 228 -0.99 11.74 34.88
C VAL A 228 0.13 11.05 35.66
N GLU A 229 -0.12 9.87 36.23
CA GLU A 229 0.90 9.09 36.96
C GLU A 229 1.93 8.52 35.98
N ALA A 230 1.47 7.96 34.84
CA ALA A 230 2.36 7.47 33.79
C ALA A 230 3.28 8.59 33.22
N TRP A 231 2.74 9.80 33.05
CA TRP A 231 3.54 10.95 32.62
C TRP A 231 4.57 11.39 33.67
N ARG A 232 4.19 11.34 34.95
CA ARG A 232 5.10 11.69 36.05
C ARG A 232 6.27 10.71 36.14
N ASP A 233 6.02 9.43 35.94
CA ASP A 233 7.05 8.38 35.96
C ASP A 233 7.99 8.49 34.76
N PHE A 234 7.48 8.82 33.57
CA PHE A 234 8.30 9.09 32.39
C PHE A 234 9.25 10.29 32.58
N VAL A 235 8.75 11.37 33.18
CA VAL A 235 9.57 12.56 33.49
C VAL A 235 10.62 12.23 34.58
N ALA A 236 10.30 11.36 35.54
CA ALA A 236 11.27 10.91 36.54
C ALA A 236 12.38 10.04 35.92
N PHE A 237 12.01 9.09 35.05
CA PHE A 237 12.94 8.23 34.32
C PHE A 237 13.93 9.04 33.46
N THR A 238 13.44 10.01 32.71
CA THR A 238 14.27 10.89 31.87
C THR A 238 15.22 11.77 32.68
N LYS A 239 14.82 12.22 33.88
CA LYS A 239 15.74 12.91 34.81
C LYS A 239 16.82 11.97 35.37
N MET A 240 16.49 10.71 35.61
CA MET A 240 17.44 9.71 36.10
C MET A 240 18.54 9.42 35.07
N LEU A 241 18.18 9.34 33.78
CA LEU A 241 19.13 9.17 32.68
C LEU A 241 20.12 10.34 32.54
N ASN A 242 19.71 11.57 32.86
CA ASN A 242 20.58 12.74 32.80
C ASN A 242 21.54 12.88 34.00
N ILE A 243 21.37 12.08 35.06
CA ILE A 243 22.27 12.08 36.23
C ILE A 243 23.40 11.04 36.06
N VAL A 244 23.21 10.04 35.19
CA VAL A 244 24.21 8.98 34.92
C VAL A 244 25.26 9.41 33.86
N GLN A 245 25.09 10.57 33.22
CA GLN A 245 26.05 11.12 32.24
C GLN A 245 26.90 12.30 32.76
N LYS A 246 27.14 12.40 34.07
CA LYS A 246 28.11 13.33 34.65
C LYS A 246 29.18 12.63 35.45
#